data_AF-A0A9D7MGB6-F1
#
_entry.id   AF-A0A9D7MGB6-F1
#
_cell.length_a   1.000
_cell.length_b   1.000
_cell.length_c   1.000
_cell.angle_alpha   90.00
_cell.angle_beta   90.00
_cell.angle_gamma   90.00
#
_symmetry.space_group_name_H-M   'P 1'
#
loop_
_entity.id
_entity.type
_entity.pdbx_description
1 polymer ?
#
loop_
_entity_poly.entity_id
_entity_poly.type
_entity_poly.pdbx_seq_one_letter_code
_entity_poly.pdbx_strand_id
1 'polypeptide(L)'
;MLTFLTVCMITMTFETQPRDTVLVPLHVVVPDLLTDVRYATADNFTKRVLYTSDTLSARHIVAESLAVAQRAARARGLQLKVYDAYRPLSIQRLMWSIVPDERYVADPQRVLVTSRMCP
;
A
#
# COMPACT_ATOMS: atom_id res chain seq x y z
N MET A 1 -16.99 35.54 40.82
CA MET A 1 -15.67 35.14 40.29
C MET A 1 -15.74 33.64 40.01
N LEU A 2 -16.49 33.31 38.97
CA LEU A 2 -16.85 31.95 38.53
C LEU A 2 -15.99 31.59 37.30
N THR A 3 -15.96 30.29 36.97
CA THR A 3 -15.48 29.64 35.73
C THR A 3 -13.96 29.51 35.52
N PHE A 4 -13.35 28.49 36.14
CA PHE A 4 -12.15 27.81 35.62
C PHE A 4 -12.19 26.30 35.95
N LEU A 5 -13.39 25.69 35.89
CA LEU A 5 -13.52 24.24 35.95
C LEU A 5 -13.45 23.69 34.53
N THR A 6 -12.26 23.21 34.17
CA THR A 6 -12.04 21.97 33.42
C THR A 6 -13.10 21.63 32.36
N VAL A 7 -13.15 22.42 31.29
CA VAL A 7 -13.56 21.87 29.99
C VAL A 7 -12.33 21.19 29.41
N CYS A 8 -11.96 20.06 30.02
CA CYS A 8 -11.26 18.99 29.30
C CYS A 8 -12.30 18.39 28.34
N MET A 9 -12.72 19.19 27.34
CA MET A 9 -13.30 18.64 26.14
C MET A 9 -12.15 17.92 25.47
N ILE A 10 -12.06 16.64 25.79
CA ILE A 10 -11.51 15.64 24.90
C ILE A 10 -12.14 15.95 23.55
N THR A 11 -11.43 16.65 22.67
CA THR A 11 -11.70 16.62 21.25
C THR A 11 -11.38 15.19 20.83
N MET A 12 -12.35 14.30 21.07
CA MET A 12 -12.41 13.02 20.40
C MET A 12 -12.58 13.38 18.92
N THR A 13 -11.45 13.49 18.23
CA THR A 13 -11.42 13.41 16.78
C THR A 13 -11.93 12.02 16.45
N PHE A 14 -13.23 11.92 16.19
CA PHE A 14 -13.84 10.74 15.61
C PHE A 14 -13.36 10.70 14.16
N GLU A 15 -12.17 10.15 13.94
CA GLU A 15 -11.66 9.83 12.61
C GLU A 15 -12.63 8.82 11.99
N THR A 16 -13.42 9.28 11.01
CA THR A 16 -14.26 8.38 10.23
C THR A 16 -13.35 7.40 9.50
N GLN A 17 -13.37 6.13 9.92
CA GLN A 17 -12.56 5.09 9.30
C GLN A 17 -12.82 5.10 7.78
N PRO A 18 -11.78 5.27 6.95
CA PRO A 18 -11.92 5.25 5.50
C PRO A 18 -12.61 3.96 5.09
N ARG A 19 -13.57 4.06 4.16
CA ARG A 19 -14.14 2.87 3.54
C ARG A 19 -13.00 2.02 3.00
N ASP A 20 -13.06 0.71 3.21
CA ASP A 20 -12.03 -0.26 2.80
C ASP A 20 -11.65 -0.14 1.29
N THR A 21 -12.55 0.37 0.45
CA THR A 21 -12.29 0.67 -0.95
C THR A 21 -11.32 1.82 -1.23
N VAL A 22 -10.96 2.63 -0.22
CA VAL A 22 -10.08 3.79 -0.38
C VAL A 22 -8.61 3.35 -0.40
N LEU A 23 -7.89 3.80 -1.43
CA LEU A 23 -6.45 3.69 -1.49
C LEU A 23 -5.80 4.83 -0.70
N VAL A 24 -4.89 4.49 0.19
CA VAL A 24 -4.10 5.43 0.99
C VAL A 24 -2.61 5.26 0.70
N PRO A 25 -1.83 6.36 0.70
CA PRO A 25 -0.38 6.27 0.54
C PRO A 25 0.25 5.55 1.76
N LEU A 26 1.10 4.56 1.53
CA LEU A 26 1.70 3.76 2.59
C LEU A 26 2.60 4.58 3.52
N HIS A 27 3.30 5.59 3.00
CA HIS A 27 4.17 6.45 3.80
C HIS A 27 3.40 7.30 4.83
N VAL A 28 2.10 7.51 4.64
CA VAL A 28 1.25 8.23 5.60
C VAL A 28 0.88 7.31 6.77
N VAL A 29 0.56 6.05 6.50
CA VAL A 29 0.10 5.08 7.51
C VAL A 29 1.27 4.40 8.22
N VAL A 30 2.37 4.14 7.50
CA VAL A 30 3.58 3.48 8.02
C VAL A 30 4.82 4.30 7.60
N PRO A 31 5.12 5.42 8.28
CA PRO A 31 6.16 6.37 7.86
C PRO A 31 7.58 5.79 7.86
N ASP A 32 7.84 4.78 8.69
CA ASP A 32 9.14 4.13 8.83
C ASP A 32 9.26 2.85 7.97
N LEU A 33 8.38 2.67 7.00
CA LEU A 33 8.46 1.56 6.06
C LEU A 33 9.61 1.77 5.08
N LEU A 34 10.50 0.79 4.92
CA LEU A 34 11.49 0.84 3.86
C LEU A 34 10.81 0.55 2.53
N THR A 35 11.03 1.40 1.53
CA THR A 35 10.46 1.21 0.19
C THR A 35 11.58 1.17 -0.86
N ASP A 36 11.36 0.35 -1.88
CA ASP A 36 12.26 0.20 -3.02
C ASP A 36 11.43 -0.16 -4.25
N VAL A 37 10.84 0.87 -4.85
CA VAL A 37 9.79 0.70 -5.87
C VAL A 37 10.40 0.23 -7.19
N ARG A 38 10.54 -1.08 -7.33
CA ARG A 38 11.26 -1.72 -8.44
C ARG A 38 10.70 -1.36 -9.82
N TYR A 39 9.39 -1.15 -9.91
CA TYR A 39 8.74 -0.80 -11.18
C TYR A 39 8.81 0.69 -11.52
N ALA A 40 9.28 1.55 -10.61
CA ALA A 40 9.62 2.95 -10.90
C ALA A 40 11.05 3.11 -11.45
N THR A 41 11.83 2.03 -11.53
CA THR A 41 13.17 2.00 -12.12
C THR A 41 13.26 0.89 -13.18
N ALA A 42 14.36 0.84 -13.93
CA ALA A 42 14.63 -0.27 -14.85
C ALA A 42 15.16 -1.54 -14.12
N ASP A 43 15.39 -1.46 -12.80
CA ASP A 43 15.85 -2.57 -11.98
C ASP A 43 14.68 -3.49 -11.58
N ASN A 44 14.10 -4.13 -12.58
CA ASN A 44 13.09 -5.17 -12.44
C ASN A 44 13.23 -6.18 -13.58
N PHE A 45 12.47 -7.27 -13.52
CA PHE A 45 12.57 -8.36 -14.50
C PHE A 45 12.12 -7.95 -15.91
N THR A 46 11.28 -6.90 -16.05
CA THR A 46 10.85 -6.37 -17.36
C THR A 46 11.89 -5.47 -18.00
N LYS A 47 12.93 -5.06 -17.25
CA LYS A 47 13.98 -4.11 -17.68
C LYS A 47 13.45 -2.78 -18.22
N ARG A 48 12.22 -2.40 -17.81
CA ARG A 48 11.54 -1.16 -18.19
C ARG A 48 11.01 -0.44 -16.97
N VAL A 49 10.95 0.89 -17.04
CA VAL A 49 10.25 1.72 -16.05
C VAL A 49 8.75 1.65 -16.36
N LEU A 50 7.95 1.20 -15.41
CA LEU A 50 6.50 0.98 -15.59
C LEU A 50 5.65 1.96 -14.76
N TYR A 51 6.16 2.42 -13.62
CA TYR A 51 5.49 3.41 -12.78
C TYR A 51 6.03 4.81 -13.05
N THR A 52 5.15 5.79 -13.05
CA THR A 52 5.50 7.22 -13.21
C THR A 52 5.92 7.89 -11.89
N SER A 53 5.66 7.23 -10.75
CA SER A 53 5.99 7.68 -9.41
C SER A 53 6.43 6.50 -8.55
N ASP A 54 7.22 6.79 -7.52
CA ASP A 54 7.67 5.89 -6.46
C ASP A 54 6.69 5.86 -5.26
N THR A 55 5.54 6.53 -5.35
CA THR A 55 4.55 6.49 -4.27
C THR A 55 3.78 5.18 -4.29
N LEU A 56 3.91 4.40 -3.20
CA LEU A 56 3.15 3.18 -2.97
C LEU A 56 1.84 3.49 -2.25
N SER A 57 0.73 2.98 -2.79
CA SER A 57 -0.59 3.06 -2.18
C SER A 57 -1.17 1.67 -1.98
N ALA A 58 -2.01 1.50 -0.96
CA ALA A 58 -2.75 0.27 -0.70
C ALA A 58 -4.13 0.60 -0.14
N ARG A 59 -5.02 -0.40 -0.07
CA ARG A 59 -6.28 -0.25 0.66
C ARG A 59 -6.01 0.10 2.12
N HIS A 60 -6.92 0.87 2.72
CA HIS A 60 -6.76 1.33 4.11
C HIS A 60 -6.49 0.18 5.10
N ILE A 61 -7.34 -0.86 5.11
CA ILE A 61 -7.16 -2.08 5.93
C ILE A 61 -5.81 -2.77 5.70
N VAL A 62 -5.34 -2.81 4.46
CA VAL A 62 -4.04 -3.42 4.13
C VAL A 62 -2.91 -2.58 4.72
N ALA A 63 -3.01 -1.25 4.61
CA ALA A 63 -2.04 -0.33 5.20
C ALA A 63 -2.03 -0.43 6.74
N GLU A 64 -3.18 -0.56 7.39
CA GLU A 64 -3.27 -0.78 8.85
C GLU A 64 -2.67 -2.12 9.27
N SER A 65 -2.98 -3.19 8.53
CA SER A 65 -2.41 -4.52 8.77
C SER A 65 -0.89 -4.52 8.59
N LEU A 66 -0.39 -3.78 7.59
CA LEU A 66 1.03 -3.57 7.38
C LEU A 66 1.66 -2.79 8.54
N ALA A 67 0.97 -1.80 9.11
CA ALA A 67 1.43 -1.07 10.28
C ALA A 67 1.59 -2.01 11.51
N VAL A 68 0.64 -2.94 11.69
CA VAL A 68 0.73 -3.99 12.73
C VAL A 68 1.94 -4.88 12.50
N ALA A 69 2.13 -5.36 11.27
CA ALA A 69 3.25 -6.22 10.90
C ALA A 69 4.60 -5.52 11.09
N GLN A 70 4.70 -4.25 10.71
CA GLN A 70 5.90 -3.43 10.92
C GLN A 70 6.21 -3.28 12.41
N ARG A 71 5.22 -3.00 13.27
CA ARG A 71 5.41 -2.95 14.73
C ARG A 71 5.94 -4.27 15.28
N ALA A 72 5.40 -5.40 14.82
CA ALA A 72 5.83 -6.73 15.23
C ALA A 72 7.27 -7.05 14.76
N ALA A 73 7.64 -6.61 13.55
CA ALA A 73 9.01 -6.73 13.05
C ALA A 73 9.99 -5.90 13.89
N ARG A 74 9.64 -4.65 14.21
CA ARG A 74 10.48 -3.76 15.03
C ARG A 74 10.73 -4.30 16.43
N ALA A 75 9.73 -4.94 17.05
CA ALA A 75 9.89 -5.59 18.34
C ALA A 75 10.98 -6.70 18.33
N ARG A 76 11.39 -7.16 17.14
CA ARG A 76 12.45 -8.15 16.93
C ARG A 76 13.73 -7.55 16.35
N GLY A 77 13.85 -6.22 16.30
CA GLY A 77 14.98 -5.53 15.68
C GLY A 77 15.00 -5.63 14.14
N LEU A 78 13.85 -5.92 13.51
CA LEU A 78 13.71 -6.06 12.06
C LEU A 78 12.86 -4.91 11.50
N GLN A 79 12.96 -4.71 10.18
CA GLN A 79 12.17 -3.72 9.45
C GLN A 79 11.62 -4.34 8.18
N LEU A 80 10.37 -4.04 7.84
CA LEU A 80 9.79 -4.48 6.57
C LEU A 80 10.29 -3.59 5.43
N LYS A 81 10.56 -4.22 4.28
CA LYS A 81 10.89 -3.56 3.03
C LYS A 81 9.88 -3.95 1.96
N VAL A 82 9.24 -2.94 1.36
CA VAL A 82 8.19 -3.13 0.35
C VAL A 82 8.68 -2.70 -1.02
N TYR A 83 8.50 -3.60 -1.99
CA TYR A 83 8.96 -3.40 -3.37
C TYR A 83 7.84 -2.97 -4.33
N ASP A 84 6.59 -3.32 -4.00
CA ASP A 84 5.40 -3.02 -4.79
C ASP A 84 4.15 -3.05 -3.90
N ALA A 85 3.09 -2.36 -4.32
CA ALA A 85 1.81 -2.29 -3.63
C ALA A 85 0.65 -2.35 -4.63
N TYR A 86 -0.34 -1.46 -4.53
CA TYR A 86 -1.44 -1.41 -5.51
C TYR A 86 -0.89 -1.20 -6.93
N ARG A 87 -1.23 -2.13 -7.82
CA ARG A 87 -0.89 -2.09 -9.24
C ARG A 87 -2.14 -1.81 -10.08
N PRO A 88 -2.19 -0.69 -10.81
CA PRO A 88 -3.30 -0.43 -11.74
C PRO A 88 -3.41 -1.52 -12.81
N LEU A 89 -4.64 -1.82 -13.24
CA LEU A 89 -4.90 -2.84 -14.26
C LEU A 89 -4.21 -2.54 -15.61
N SER A 90 -4.03 -1.26 -15.95
CA SER A 90 -3.26 -0.84 -17.13
C SER A 90 -1.82 -1.32 -17.05
N ILE A 91 -1.18 -1.23 -15.88
CA ILE A 91 0.18 -1.71 -15.69
C ILE A 91 0.24 -3.24 -15.68
N GLN A 92 -0.75 -3.92 -15.09
CA GLN A 92 -0.82 -5.39 -15.16
C GLN A 92 -0.90 -5.88 -16.62
N ARG A 93 -1.73 -5.24 -17.45
CA ARG A 93 -1.82 -5.55 -18.89
C ARG A 93 -0.54 -5.24 -19.64
N LEU A 94 0.13 -4.13 -19.29
CA LEU A 94 1.43 -3.77 -19.86
C LEU A 94 2.52 -4.78 -19.47
N MET A 95 2.57 -5.21 -18.20
CA MET A 95 3.51 -6.25 -17.76
C MET A 95 3.30 -7.54 -18.54
N TRP A 96 2.04 -7.94 -18.72
CA TRP A 96 1.69 -9.13 -19.49
C TRP A 96 2.09 -9.02 -20.97
N SER A 97 1.97 -7.84 -21.58
CA SER A 97 2.39 -7.65 -22.97
C SER A 97 3.92 -7.68 -23.15
N ILE A 98 4.69 -7.36 -22.10
CA ILE A 98 6.16 -7.45 -22.10
C ILE A 98 6.63 -8.87 -21.77
N VAL A 99 6.02 -9.50 -20.77
CA VAL A 99 6.38 -10.84 -20.27
C VAL A 99 5.10 -11.67 -20.11
N PRO A 100 4.61 -12.33 -21.19
CA PRO A 100 3.43 -13.19 -21.15
C PRO A 100 3.79 -14.57 -20.57
N ASP A 101 4.30 -14.59 -19.35
CA ASP A 101 4.66 -15.81 -18.63
C ASP A 101 3.92 -15.86 -17.30
N GLU A 102 2.94 -16.77 -17.20
CA GLU A 102 2.09 -16.94 -16.01
C GLU A 102 2.88 -17.27 -14.74
N ARG A 103 4.13 -17.76 -14.86
CA ARG A 103 5.00 -18.01 -13.70
C ARG A 103 5.43 -16.71 -13.00
N TYR A 104 5.44 -15.59 -13.73
CA TYR A 104 5.92 -14.30 -13.24
C TYR A 104 4.85 -13.22 -13.23
N VAL A 105 3.96 -13.21 -14.23
CA VAL A 105 2.91 -12.21 -14.41
C VAL A 105 1.59 -12.93 -14.57
N ALA A 106 0.64 -12.68 -13.68
CA ALA A 106 -0.67 -13.33 -13.78
C ALA A 106 -1.45 -12.81 -15.01
N ASP A 107 -2.07 -13.72 -15.78
CA ASP A 107 -2.83 -13.38 -16.99
C ASP A 107 -3.98 -12.42 -16.63
N PRO A 108 -3.99 -11.18 -17.17
CA PRO A 108 -5.04 -10.22 -16.87
C PRO A 108 -6.44 -10.72 -17.25
N GLN A 109 -6.60 -11.61 -18.25
CA GLN A 109 -7.91 -12.16 -18.62
C GLN A 109 -8.47 -13.11 -17.56
N ARG A 110 -7.59 -13.91 -16.95
CA ARG A 110 -7.93 -14.81 -15.85
C ARG A 110 -8.07 -14.07 -14.51
N VAL A 111 -7.23 -13.05 -14.29
CA VAL A 111 -7.17 -12.27 -13.04
C VAL A 111 -8.30 -11.27 -12.91
N LEU A 112 -8.93 -10.84 -14.01
CA LEU A 112 -10.11 -9.95 -13.97
C LEU A 112 -11.22 -10.47 -13.04
N VAL A 113 -11.36 -11.80 -12.90
CA VAL A 113 -12.34 -12.43 -12.01
C VAL A 113 -11.94 -12.33 -10.52
N THR A 114 -10.64 -12.25 -10.21
CA THR A 114 -10.10 -12.13 -8.83
C THR A 114 -9.51 -10.74 -8.52
N SER A 115 -9.58 -9.76 -9.45
CA SER A 115 -9.02 -8.40 -9.25
C SER A 115 -9.79 -7.58 -8.21
N ARG A 116 -10.86 -8.14 -7.64
CA ARG A 116 -11.32 -7.80 -6.29
C ARG A 116 -10.30 -8.36 -5.27
N MET A 117 -9.10 -7.79 -5.27
CA MET A 117 -8.01 -8.22 -4.41
C MET A 117 -8.38 -7.94 -2.95
N CYS A 118 -8.40 -9.02 -2.15
CA CYS A 118 -8.83 -9.15 -0.75
C CYS A 118 -10.32 -8.82 -0.49
N PRO A 119 -11.18 -9.82 -0.17
CA PRO A 119 -12.42 -9.56 0.56
C PRO A 119 -12.15 -9.06 2.00
#